data_AF-A0A7C4U9Z8-F1
#
_entry.id   AF-A0A7C4U9Z8-F1
#
_cell.length_a   1.000
_cell.length_b   1.000
_cell.length_c   1.000
_cell.angle_alpha   90.00
_cell.angle_beta   90.00
_cell.angle_gamma   90.00
#
_symmetry.space_group_name_H-M   'P 1'
#
loop_
_entity.id
_entity.type
_entity.pdbx_description
1 polymer ?
#
loop_
_entity_poly.entity_id
_entity_poly.type
_entity_poly.pdbx_seq_one_letter_code
_entity_poly.pdbx_strand_id
1 'polypeptide(L)'
;MRIEMYGLVFDSPGVTFYLWTPWRASYLEHRLFDALSHCSNVEIEKMPDEIRLHIDEAKTWRSALQAIARVLKGWQEEAESGSERRAWRWLLEADTDFSGYDHAGERASIWGFLRLHLDRSNPAEGDKIEDIDLNDFGFRVWPEDGKPRD
;
A
#
# COMPACT_ATOMS: atom_id res chain seq x y z
N MET A 1 -0.87 17.57 -5.94
CA MET A 1 0.31 16.69 -6.03
C MET A 1 0.18 15.79 -7.25
N ARG A 2 1.21 15.72 -8.11
CA ARG A 2 1.26 14.73 -9.20
C ARG A 2 1.84 13.42 -8.67
N ILE A 3 1.00 12.39 -8.65
CA ILE A 3 1.33 11.03 -8.25
C ILE A 3 1.74 10.26 -9.50
N GLU A 4 2.89 9.61 -9.45
CA GLU A 4 3.33 8.66 -10.47
C GLU A 4 3.60 7.32 -9.80
N MET A 5 2.97 6.26 -10.28
CA MET A 5 3.02 4.93 -9.70
C MET A 5 3.05 3.86 -10.80
N TYR A 6 4.22 3.26 -11.05
CA TYR A 6 4.39 2.18 -12.03
C TYR A 6 3.78 2.47 -13.42
N GLY A 7 3.89 3.72 -13.90
CA GLY A 7 3.34 4.17 -15.19
C GLY A 7 1.91 4.74 -15.11
N LEU A 8 1.23 4.63 -13.98
CA LEU A 8 -0.03 5.33 -13.71
C LEU A 8 0.25 6.74 -13.18
N VAL A 9 -0.54 7.71 -13.62
CA VAL A 9 -0.40 9.12 -13.24
C VAL A 9 -1.73 9.65 -12.74
N PHE A 10 -1.71 10.30 -11.59
CA PHE A 10 -2.88 10.93 -10.97
C PHE A 10 -2.53 12.34 -10.49
N ASP A 11 -3.50 13.24 -10.57
CA ASP A 11 -3.45 14.51 -9.85
C ASP A 11 -4.38 14.40 -8.63
N SER A 12 -3.83 14.68 -7.45
CA SER A 12 -4.51 14.46 -6.16
C SER A 12 -3.99 15.46 -5.12
N PRO A 13 -4.79 15.87 -4.13
CA PRO A 13 -4.32 16.74 -3.06
C PRO A 13 -3.34 16.02 -2.13
N GLY A 14 -3.40 14.69 -2.03
CA GLY A 14 -2.50 13.90 -1.19
C GLY A 14 -2.82 12.41 -1.19
N VAL A 15 -1.98 11.64 -0.51
CA VAL A 15 -2.15 10.20 -0.27
C VAL A 15 -2.10 9.96 1.24
N THR A 16 -2.95 9.08 1.73
CA THR A 16 -2.84 8.58 3.10
C THR A 16 -2.52 7.09 3.07
N PHE A 17 -1.43 6.70 3.75
CA PHE A 17 -1.13 5.32 4.08
C PHE A 17 -1.81 4.94 5.40
N TYR A 18 -2.25 3.69 5.48
CA TYR A 18 -2.93 3.14 6.64
C TYR A 18 -2.21 1.90 7.13
N LEU A 19 -2.13 1.79 8.45
CA LEU A 19 -1.93 0.54 9.16
C LEU A 19 -3.19 0.29 9.98
N TRP A 20 -4.09 -0.54 9.47
CA TRP A 20 -5.31 -0.94 10.17
C TRP A 20 -4.98 -1.98 11.24
N THR A 21 -5.79 -1.99 12.29
CA THR A 21 -5.67 -2.90 13.45
C THR A 21 -4.22 -3.26 13.82
N PRO A 22 -3.35 -2.30 14.20
CA PRO A 22 -1.92 -2.53 14.31
C PRO A 22 -1.49 -3.70 15.21
N TRP A 23 -2.31 -4.12 16.18
CA TRP A 23 -2.03 -5.29 17.02
C TRP A 23 -2.25 -6.64 16.31
N ARG A 24 -2.90 -6.64 15.13
CA ARG A 24 -3.13 -7.82 14.28
C ARG A 24 -2.25 -7.82 13.03
N ALA A 25 -1.81 -6.63 12.60
CA ALA A 25 -0.95 -6.48 11.45
C ALA A 25 0.31 -7.35 11.54
N SER A 26 0.67 -7.96 10.43
CA SER A 26 1.85 -8.81 10.29
C SER A 26 3.14 -8.01 10.47
N TYR A 27 4.23 -8.72 10.74
CA TYR A 27 5.55 -8.11 10.85
C TYR A 27 5.97 -7.34 9.57
N LEU A 28 5.59 -7.83 8.39
CA LEU A 28 5.90 -7.15 7.13
C LEU A 28 5.11 -5.84 6.99
N GLU A 29 3.83 -5.82 7.38
CA GLU A 29 3.00 -4.60 7.37
C GLU A 29 3.57 -3.54 8.32
N HIS A 30 4.02 -3.94 9.51
CA HIS A 30 4.76 -3.05 10.42
C HIS A 30 6.05 -2.52 9.81
N ARG A 31 6.86 -3.38 9.17
CA ARG A 31 8.11 -2.94 8.49
C ARG A 31 7.83 -1.94 7.36
N LEU A 32 6.76 -2.16 6.59
CA LEU A 32 6.35 -1.26 5.52
C LEU A 32 5.96 0.11 6.08
N PHE A 33 5.11 0.12 7.10
CA PHE A 33 4.64 1.37 7.72
C PHE A 33 5.77 2.11 8.45
N ASP A 34 6.63 1.38 9.16
CA ASP A 34 7.80 1.95 9.83
C ASP A 34 8.74 2.62 8.83
N ALA A 35 9.02 1.98 7.69
CA ALA A 35 9.84 2.58 6.64
C ALA A 35 9.24 3.88 6.07
N LEU A 36 7.91 3.97 5.98
CA LEU A 36 7.21 5.19 5.58
C LEU A 36 7.33 6.30 6.64
N SER A 37 7.27 5.96 7.93
CA SER A 37 7.35 6.94 9.03
C SER A 37 8.69 7.71 9.09
N HIS A 38 9.73 7.17 8.46
CA HIS A 38 11.04 7.79 8.33
C HIS A 38 11.17 8.73 7.12
N CYS A 39 10.12 8.85 6.28
CA CYS A 39 10.10 9.83 5.20
C CYS A 39 9.98 11.26 5.77
N SER A 40 10.58 12.23 5.08
CA SER A 40 10.47 13.65 5.43
C SER A 40 9.09 14.21 5.12
N ASN A 41 8.61 15.17 5.90
CA ASN A 41 7.35 15.89 5.65
C ASN A 41 6.16 14.93 5.55
N VAL A 42 6.03 14.05 6.54
CA VAL A 42 4.88 13.16 6.71
C VAL A 42 4.16 13.53 7.99
N GLU A 43 2.83 13.51 7.95
CA GLU A 43 2.00 13.72 9.14
C GLU A 43 1.47 12.38 9.62
N ILE A 44 1.72 12.03 10.88
CA ILE A 44 1.34 10.74 11.44
C ILE A 44 0.28 10.95 12.51
N GLU A 45 -0.88 10.33 12.30
CA GLU A 45 -1.97 10.28 13.26
C GLU A 45 -2.08 8.86 13.83
N LYS A 46 -2.09 8.77 15.16
CA LYS A 46 -2.26 7.50 15.87
C LYS A 46 -3.63 7.46 16.52
N MET A 47 -4.42 6.47 16.15
CA MET A 47 -5.70 6.17 16.76
C MET A 47 -5.67 4.76 17.39
N PRO A 48 -6.67 4.40 18.21
CA PRO A 48 -6.70 3.09 18.85
C PRO A 48 -6.62 1.95 17.84
N ASP A 49 -7.38 2.06 16.74
CA ASP A 49 -7.59 0.98 15.78
C ASP A 49 -6.87 1.15 14.43
N GLU A 50 -6.15 2.25 14.27
CA GLU A 50 -5.45 2.58 13.03
C GLU A 50 -4.32 3.58 13.24
N ILE A 51 -3.30 3.50 12.39
CA ILE A 51 -2.29 4.55 12.24
C ILE A 51 -2.34 5.05 10.81
N ARG A 52 -2.38 6.37 10.66
CA ARG A 52 -2.43 7.04 9.36
C ARG A 52 -1.16 7.84 9.14
N LEU A 53 -0.69 7.84 7.91
CA LEU A 53 0.43 8.68 7.47
C LEU A 53 0.03 9.43 6.21
N HIS A 54 -0.02 10.76 6.29
CA HIS A 54 -0.40 11.63 5.17
C HIS A 54 0.82 12.18 4.42
N ILE A 55 0.69 12.25 3.10
CA ILE A 55 1.68 12.80 2.17
C ILE A 55 0.95 13.71 1.17
N ASP A 56 1.34 14.97 1.11
CA ASP A 56 0.84 15.97 0.15
C ASP A 56 1.92 16.51 -0.80
N GLU A 57 3.19 16.12 -0.58
CA GLU A 57 4.33 16.49 -1.42
C GLU A 57 4.75 15.39 -2.41
N ALA A 58 4.85 15.75 -3.70
CA ALA A 58 5.25 14.81 -4.76
C ALA A 58 6.65 14.20 -4.54
N LYS A 59 7.55 14.94 -3.88
CA LYS A 59 8.89 14.44 -3.54
C LYS A 59 8.81 13.36 -2.47
N THR A 60 8.02 13.59 -1.42
CA THR A 60 7.78 12.63 -0.35
C THR A 60 7.07 11.38 -0.85
N TRP A 61 6.11 11.53 -1.77
CA TRP A 61 5.47 10.39 -2.46
C TRP A 61 6.50 9.46 -3.14
N ARG A 62 7.43 10.03 -3.92
CA ARG A 62 8.48 9.25 -4.57
C ARG A 62 9.38 8.53 -3.56
N SER A 63 9.75 9.21 -2.47
CA SER A 63 10.54 8.61 -1.39
C SER A 63 9.80 7.46 -0.71
N ALA A 64 8.50 7.62 -0.45
CA ALA A 64 7.65 6.60 0.14
C ALA A 64 7.56 5.33 -0.73
N LEU A 65 7.32 5.49 -2.03
CA LEU A 65 7.34 4.36 -2.97
C LEU A 65 8.69 3.63 -2.98
N GLN A 66 9.80 4.38 -2.95
CA GLN A 66 11.13 3.80 -2.87
C GLN A 66 11.39 3.06 -1.55
N ALA A 67 10.91 3.60 -0.43
CA ALA A 67 11.04 2.97 0.88
C ALA A 67 10.30 1.63 0.92
N ILE A 68 9.04 1.60 0.46
CA ILE A 68 8.25 0.36 0.33
C ILE A 68 8.96 -0.64 -0.58
N ALA A 69 9.40 -0.22 -1.77
CA ALA A 69 10.06 -1.11 -2.72
C ALA A 69 11.33 -1.75 -2.13
N ARG A 70 12.09 -1.03 -1.28
CA ARG A 70 13.26 -1.58 -0.58
C ARG A 70 12.88 -2.63 0.45
N VAL A 71 11.84 -2.38 1.25
CA VAL A 71 11.34 -3.37 2.23
C VAL A 71 10.90 -4.65 1.51
N LEU A 72 10.12 -4.51 0.44
CA LEU A 72 9.61 -5.65 -0.32
C LEU A 72 10.72 -6.40 -1.05
N LYS A 73 11.70 -5.69 -1.60
CA LYS A 73 12.89 -6.32 -2.20
C LYS A 73 13.68 -7.11 -1.16
N GLY A 74 13.91 -6.55 0.03
CA GLY A 74 14.54 -7.28 1.13
C GLY A 74 13.76 -8.52 1.53
N TRP A 75 12.44 -8.40 1.66
CA TRP A 75 11.56 -9.55 1.92
C TRP A 75 11.61 -10.62 0.82
N GLN A 76 11.75 -10.23 -0.45
CA GLN A 76 11.93 -11.19 -1.55
C GLN A 76 13.30 -11.89 -1.49
N GLU A 77 14.35 -11.18 -1.10
CA GLU A 77 15.72 -11.72 -0.97
C GLU A 77 15.88 -12.65 0.26
N GLU A 78 15.01 -12.51 1.26
CA GLU A 78 14.88 -13.42 2.41
C GLU A 78 14.25 -14.78 2.04
N ALA A 79 13.92 -15.03 0.77
CA ALA A 79 13.43 -16.32 0.28
C ALA A 79 14.50 -17.42 0.36
N GLU A 80 14.10 -18.64 0.71
CA GLU A 80 15.00 -19.78 0.71
C GLU A 80 15.42 -20.15 -0.73
N SER A 81 16.73 -20.19 -0.98
CA SER A 81 17.27 -20.40 -2.33
C SER A 81 16.91 -21.77 -2.87
N GLY A 82 16.23 -21.80 -4.01
CA GLY A 82 15.88 -23.03 -4.74
C GLY A 82 14.61 -23.73 -4.29
N SER A 83 14.01 -23.33 -3.16
CA SER A 83 12.75 -23.88 -2.63
C SER A 83 11.63 -22.86 -2.55
N GLU A 84 11.94 -21.56 -2.52
CA GLU A 84 10.94 -20.50 -2.37
C GLU A 84 11.16 -19.37 -3.38
N ARG A 85 10.08 -18.97 -4.06
CA ARG A 85 10.03 -17.75 -4.88
C ARG A 85 8.96 -16.82 -4.34
N ARG A 86 9.36 -15.57 -4.09
CA ARG A 86 8.50 -14.51 -3.56
C ARG A 86 8.29 -13.41 -4.60
N ALA A 87 7.04 -13.00 -4.80
CA ALA A 87 6.69 -11.84 -5.60
C ALA A 87 5.62 -11.00 -4.89
N TRP A 88 5.42 -9.77 -5.36
CA TRP A 88 4.39 -8.87 -4.84
C TRP A 88 3.84 -8.02 -5.98
N ARG A 89 2.60 -7.54 -5.80
CA ARG A 89 1.95 -6.62 -6.71
C ARG A 89 1.01 -5.70 -5.94
N TRP A 90 0.84 -4.49 -6.46
CA TRP A 90 -0.22 -3.61 -6.02
C TRP A 90 -1.54 -4.02 -6.69
N LEU A 91 -2.61 -4.06 -5.90
CA LEU A 91 -3.98 -4.10 -6.37
C LEU A 91 -4.54 -2.69 -6.20
N LEU A 92 -5.06 -2.11 -7.29
CA LEU A 92 -5.70 -0.81 -7.24
C LEU A 92 -7.20 -0.98 -7.43
N GLU A 93 -7.97 -0.41 -6.52
CA GLU A 93 -9.42 -0.47 -6.52
C GLU A 93 -10.00 0.95 -6.49
N ALA A 94 -11.03 1.18 -7.28
CA ALA A 94 -11.82 2.40 -7.26
C ALA A 94 -13.29 2.00 -7.42
N ASP A 95 -14.10 2.32 -6.44
CA ASP A 95 -15.55 2.19 -6.52
C ASP A 95 -16.11 3.54 -6.99
N THR A 96 -16.68 3.56 -8.20
CA THR A 96 -17.22 4.78 -8.81
C THR A 96 -18.45 4.47 -9.65
N ASP A 97 -19.44 5.35 -9.57
CA ASP A 97 -20.53 5.43 -10.52
C ASP A 97 -20.12 6.21 -11.79
N PHE A 98 -21.09 6.41 -12.70
CA PHE A 98 -20.86 7.14 -13.94
C PHE A 98 -20.54 8.64 -13.74
N SER A 99 -20.84 9.18 -12.57
CA SER A 99 -20.64 10.59 -12.21
C SER A 99 -19.38 10.84 -11.40
N GLY A 100 -18.61 9.80 -11.06
CA GLY A 100 -17.37 9.93 -10.29
C GLY A 100 -17.56 9.86 -8.77
N TYR A 101 -18.68 9.31 -8.30
CA TYR A 101 -19.02 9.19 -6.89
C TYR A 101 -19.03 7.72 -6.45
N ASP A 102 -18.64 7.47 -5.20
CA ASP A 102 -18.73 6.15 -4.57
C ASP A 102 -20.17 5.81 -4.15
N HIS A 103 -20.37 4.60 -3.63
CA HIS A 103 -21.69 4.15 -3.16
C HIS A 103 -22.26 4.97 -1.99
N ALA A 104 -21.45 5.77 -1.31
CA ALA A 104 -21.87 6.68 -0.23
C ALA A 104 -22.21 8.09 -0.76
N GLY A 105 -22.01 8.37 -2.06
CA GLY A 105 -22.23 9.66 -2.68
C GLY A 105 -21.07 10.64 -2.48
N GLU A 106 -19.91 10.18 -2.01
CA GLU A 106 -18.68 10.96 -1.91
C GLU A 106 -17.87 10.84 -3.21
N ARG A 107 -16.97 11.78 -3.51
CA ARG A 107 -16.11 11.64 -4.70
C ARG A 107 -15.26 10.37 -4.58
N ALA A 108 -15.26 9.58 -5.64
CA ALA A 108 -14.55 8.32 -5.69
C ALA A 108 -13.04 8.51 -5.41
N SER A 109 -12.50 7.64 -4.56
CA SER A 109 -11.08 7.56 -4.24
C SER A 109 -10.47 6.32 -4.88
N ILE A 110 -9.15 6.32 -5.04
CA ILE A 110 -8.41 5.13 -5.45
C ILE A 110 -7.74 4.54 -4.21
N TRP A 111 -7.93 3.25 -4.00
CA TRP A 111 -7.29 2.48 -2.95
C TRP A 111 -6.21 1.58 -3.52
N GLY A 112 -5.10 1.44 -2.79
CA GLY A 112 -4.01 0.55 -3.13
C GLY A 112 -3.74 -0.44 -2.02
N PHE A 113 -3.77 -1.72 -2.36
CA PHE A 113 -3.51 -2.85 -1.46
C PHE A 113 -2.32 -3.67 -1.96
N LEU A 114 -1.58 -4.30 -1.06
CA LEU A 114 -0.45 -5.12 -1.44
C LEU A 114 -0.82 -6.61 -1.38
N ARG A 115 -0.63 -7.30 -2.51
CA ARG A 115 -0.72 -8.75 -2.59
C ARG A 115 0.66 -9.36 -2.75
N LEU A 116 0.98 -10.30 -1.88
CA LEU A 116 2.14 -11.15 -1.93
C LEU A 116 1.82 -12.44 -2.70
N HIS A 117 2.85 -13.02 -3.29
CA HIS A 117 2.79 -14.27 -4.03
C HIS A 117 3.93 -15.15 -3.53
N LEU A 118 3.57 -16.29 -2.95
CA LEU A 118 4.50 -17.27 -2.39
C LEU A 118 4.37 -18.57 -3.19
N ASP A 119 5.47 -18.92 -3.85
CA ASP A 119 5.62 -20.18 -4.54
C ASP A 119 6.67 -21.03 -3.82
N ARG A 120 6.19 -22.07 -3.15
CA ARG A 120 7.02 -23.09 -2.49
C ARG A 120 6.91 -24.44 -3.18
N SER A 121 6.35 -24.46 -4.39
CA SER A 121 5.98 -25.70 -5.03
C SER A 121 7.21 -26.51 -5.42
N ASN A 122 7.20 -27.79 -5.05
CA ASN A 122 8.11 -28.76 -5.62
C ASN A 122 7.58 -29.09 -7.04
N PRO A 123 8.38 -28.94 -8.12
CA PRO A 123 7.92 -29.19 -9.48
C PRO A 123 7.32 -30.59 -9.69
N ALA A 124 7.64 -31.55 -8.83
CA ALA A 124 7.14 -32.92 -8.86
C ALA A 124 5.78 -33.13 -8.15
N GLU A 125 5.41 -32.26 -7.20
CA GLU A 125 4.25 -32.46 -6.31
C GLU A 125 3.07 -31.53 -6.63
N GLY A 126 3.26 -30.55 -7.51
CA GLY A 126 2.17 -29.73 -8.04
C GLY A 126 1.49 -28.84 -7.00
N ASP A 127 2.23 -28.45 -5.95
CA ASP A 127 1.68 -27.65 -4.86
C ASP A 127 1.09 -26.33 -5.34
N LYS A 128 0.06 -25.90 -4.62
CA LYS A 128 -0.73 -24.73 -4.96
C LYS A 128 0.02 -23.46 -4.55
N ILE A 129 0.20 -22.58 -5.53
CA ILE A 129 0.75 -21.24 -5.31
C ILE A 129 -0.20 -20.42 -4.42
N GLU A 130 0.34 -19.69 -3.45
CA GLU A 130 -0.42 -18.93 -2.46
C GLU A 130 -0.32 -17.42 -2.73
N ASP A 131 -1.47 -16.78 -2.91
CA ASP A 131 -1.59 -15.32 -2.91
C ASP A 131 -2.03 -14.88 -1.49
N ILE A 132 -1.30 -13.95 -0.88
CA ILE A 132 -1.59 -13.41 0.46
C ILE A 132 -1.80 -11.91 0.36
N ASP A 133 -2.96 -11.43 0.81
CA ASP A 133 -3.24 -10.00 0.91
C ASP A 133 -2.78 -9.43 2.26
N LEU A 134 -2.06 -8.31 2.20
CA LEU A 134 -1.74 -7.50 3.37
C LEU A 134 -2.95 -6.65 3.74
N ASN A 135 -3.89 -7.27 4.44
CA ASN A 135 -5.20 -6.68 4.74
C ASN A 135 -5.14 -5.51 5.72
N ASP A 136 -4.06 -5.39 6.48
CA ASP A 136 -3.88 -4.35 7.49
C ASP A 136 -2.98 -3.21 6.99
N PHE A 137 -2.54 -3.24 5.73
CA PHE A 137 -1.73 -2.17 5.11
C PHE A 137 -2.24 -1.78 3.72
N GLY A 138 -2.40 -0.47 3.51
CA GLY A 138 -2.79 0.06 2.21
C GLY A 138 -2.67 1.57 2.13
N PHE A 139 -3.07 2.14 1.00
CA PHE A 139 -3.14 3.59 0.85
C PHE A 139 -4.40 4.04 0.12
N ARG A 140 -4.77 5.31 0.33
CA ARG A 140 -5.84 6.02 -0.36
C ARG A 140 -5.26 7.22 -1.10
N VAL A 141 -5.54 7.31 -2.39
CA VAL A 141 -5.39 8.54 -3.17
C VAL A 141 -6.68 9.35 -3.02
N TRP A 142 -6.57 10.56 -2.50
CA TRP A 142 -7.73 11.42 -2.28
C TRP A 142 -8.18 12.08 -3.59
N PRO A 143 -9.49 12.32 -3.78
CA PRO A 143 -10.00 13.18 -4.84
C PRO A 143 -9.68 14.66 -4.54
N GLU A 144 -9.66 15.53 -5.56
CA GLU A 144 -9.31 16.97 -5.43
C GLU A 144 -9.97 17.71 -4.27
N ASP A 145 -11.26 17.43 -4.01
CA ASP A 145 -12.04 18.12 -2.96
C ASP A 145 -11.98 17.41 -1.59
N GLY A 146 -11.33 16.24 -1.50
CA GLY A 146 -11.43 15.31 -0.39
C GLY A 146 -10.28 15.38 0.62
N LYS A 147 -9.70 16.55 0.91
CA LYS A 147 -8.65 16.65 1.95
C LYS A 147 -9.06 15.91 3.24
N PRO A 148 -8.12 15.29 3.97
CA PRO A 148 -8.36 14.90 5.36
C PRO A 148 -8.87 16.15 6.08
N ARG A 149 -10.07 16.10 6.65
CA ARG A 149 -10.53 17.16 7.53
C ARG A 149 -9.76 16.98 8.84
N ASP A 150 -9.06 18.04 9.25
CA ASP A 150 -8.45 18.19 10.58
C ASP A 150 -9.47 17.92 11.70
#